data_AF-A0A1A2KRP4-F1
#
_entry.id   AF-A0A1A2KRP4-F1
#
_cell.length_a   1.000
_cell.length_b   1.000
_cell.length_c   1.000
_cell.angle_alpha   90.00
_cell.angle_beta   90.00
_cell.angle_gamma   90.00
#
_symmetry.space_group_name_H-M   'P 1'
#
loop_
_entity.id
_entity.type
_entity.pdbx_description
1 polymer ?
#
loop_
_entity_poly.entity_id
_entity_poly.type
_entity_poly.pdbx_seq_one_letter_code
_entity_poly.pdbx_strand_id
1 'polypeptide(L)'
;MSSGEGEVERQVLAGIEEEGVPYTVLPGADAVSAPELALRAAQRSPLQVGVGVTAVGEVSVRHAKLADPLPELSSGRGIDAAAARILGHNAARIVVGLPLKPDD
;
A
#
# COMPACT_ATOMS: atom_id res chain seq x y z
N MET A 1 2.61 6.38 -1.89
CA MET A 1 3.92 6.91 -2.31
C MET A 1 4.66 5.78 -3.00
N SER A 2 5.18 6.01 -4.19
CA SER A 2 5.82 4.98 -4.99
C SER A 2 7.16 5.46 -5.56
N SER A 3 8.18 4.63 -5.42
CA SER A 3 9.49 4.84 -6.04
C SER A 3 9.64 4.03 -7.35
N GLY A 4 8.58 3.41 -7.89
CA GLY A 4 8.66 2.66 -9.14
C GLY A 4 7.33 2.53 -9.88
N GLU A 5 7.35 2.71 -11.20
CA GLU A 5 6.16 2.74 -12.07
C GLU A 5 5.85 1.37 -12.71
N GLY A 6 5.88 0.32 -11.89
CA GLY A 6 5.80 -1.08 -12.32
C GLY A 6 4.40 -1.70 -12.33
N GLU A 7 4.32 -2.97 -12.69
CA GLU A 7 3.08 -3.76 -12.59
C GLU A 7 2.54 -3.84 -11.17
N VAL A 8 3.44 -3.96 -10.18
CA VAL A 8 3.09 -3.96 -8.75
C VAL A 8 2.31 -2.70 -8.36
N GLU A 9 2.77 -1.52 -8.77
CA GLU A 9 2.05 -0.26 -8.49
C GLU A 9 0.65 -0.29 -9.11
N ARG A 10 0.53 -0.68 -10.39
CA ARG A 10 -0.77 -0.76 -11.08
C ARG A 10 -1.74 -1.69 -10.36
N GLN A 11 -1.26 -2.83 -9.86
CA GLN A 11 -2.11 -3.79 -9.16
C GLN A 11 -2.57 -3.26 -7.80
N VAL A 12 -1.70 -2.61 -7.04
CA VAL A 12 -2.08 -1.92 -5.80
C VAL A 12 -3.18 -0.89 -6.07
N LEU A 13 -2.99 -0.01 -7.06
CA LEU A 13 -3.95 1.05 -7.37
C LEU A 13 -5.30 0.49 -7.80
N ALA A 14 -5.28 -0.57 -8.61
CA ALA A 14 -6.49 -1.19 -9.09
C ALA A 14 -7.24 -1.96 -7.97
N GLY A 15 -6.53 -2.55 -7.01
CA GLY A 15 -7.16 -3.11 -5.80
C GLY A 15 -7.83 -2.05 -4.91
N ILE A 16 -7.26 -0.84 -4.85
CA ILE A 16 -7.88 0.32 -4.18
C ILE A 16 -9.15 0.77 -4.92
N GLU A 17 -9.07 0.88 -6.26
CA GLU A 17 -10.17 1.31 -7.12
C GLU A 17 -11.38 0.36 -7.06
N GLU A 18 -11.13 -0.95 -7.01
CA GLU A 18 -12.18 -1.98 -6.89
C GLU A 18 -13.01 -1.88 -5.60
N GLU A 19 -12.43 -1.35 -4.53
CA GLU A 19 -13.13 -1.10 -3.26
C GLU A 19 -13.74 0.32 -3.20
N GLY A 20 -13.64 1.10 -4.29
CA GLY A 20 -14.29 2.41 -4.43
C GLY A 20 -13.65 3.55 -3.64
N VAL A 21 -12.41 3.38 -3.16
CA VAL A 21 -11.70 4.39 -2.37
C VAL A 21 -10.83 5.25 -3.30
N PRO A 22 -10.89 6.59 -3.22
CA PRO A 22 -10.03 7.46 -4.02
C PRO A 22 -8.57 7.37 -3.57
N TYR A 23 -7.64 7.52 -4.51
CA TYR A 23 -6.22 7.56 -4.22
C TYR A 23 -5.51 8.74 -4.91
N THR A 24 -4.29 9.01 -4.46
CA THR A 24 -3.36 9.90 -5.15
C THR A 24 -1.98 9.27 -5.09
N VAL A 25 -1.29 9.24 -6.23
CA VAL A 25 0.08 8.75 -6.31
C VAL A 25 1.03 9.91 -6.06
N LEU A 26 1.97 9.71 -5.15
CA LEU A 26 3.03 10.66 -4.81
C LEU A 26 4.37 9.97 -5.05
N PRO A 27 5.38 10.68 -5.60
CA PRO A 27 6.69 10.10 -5.80
C PRO A 27 7.35 9.75 -4.46
N GLY A 28 7.97 8.57 -4.41
CA GLY A 28 8.83 8.07 -3.34
C GLY A 28 10.30 8.21 -3.72
N ALA A 29 11.18 8.12 -2.73
CA ALA A 29 12.63 8.07 -2.97
C ALA A 29 13.12 6.61 -2.94
N ASP A 30 14.04 6.26 -3.83
CA ASP A 30 14.48 4.87 -4.06
C ASP A 30 15.09 4.19 -2.83
N ALA A 31 15.79 4.95 -1.99
CA ALA A 31 16.46 4.44 -0.80
C ALA A 31 15.56 4.31 0.44
N VAL A 32 14.24 4.47 0.28
CA VAL A 32 13.27 4.42 1.38
C VAL A 32 12.51 3.10 1.35
N SER A 33 12.42 2.44 2.50
CA SER A 33 11.70 1.16 2.62
C SER A 33 10.20 1.31 2.38
N ALA A 34 9.53 0.23 1.98
CA ALA A 34 8.08 0.24 1.76
C ALA A 34 7.29 0.71 2.99
N PRO A 35 7.56 0.24 4.24
CA PRO A 35 6.83 0.70 5.42
C PRO A 35 7.00 2.19 5.72
N GLU A 36 8.19 2.74 5.46
CA GLU A 36 8.46 4.17 5.66
C GLU A 36 7.78 5.03 4.58
N LEU A 37 7.80 4.58 3.32
CA LEU A 37 7.00 5.21 2.26
C LEU A 37 5.49 5.18 2.58
N ALA A 38 5.00 4.05 3.10
CA ALA A 38 3.61 3.87 3.49
C ALA A 38 3.21 4.80 4.64
N LEU A 39 4.06 4.92 5.67
CA LEU A 39 3.83 5.83 6.79
C LEU A 39 3.78 7.29 6.33
N ARG A 40 4.72 7.72 5.49
CA ARG A 40 4.73 9.07 4.92
C ARG A 40 3.48 9.34 4.08
N ALA A 41 3.04 8.36 3.30
CA ALA A 41 1.80 8.45 2.55
C ALA A 41 0.59 8.56 3.49
N ALA A 42 0.53 7.77 4.56
CA ALA A 42 -0.56 7.77 5.52
C ALA A 42 -0.68 9.11 6.27
N GLN A 43 0.45 9.72 6.61
CA GLN A 43 0.51 11.04 7.26
C GLN A 43 0.05 12.19 6.35
N ARG A 44 0.19 12.03 5.02
CA ARG A 44 -0.27 13.02 4.02
C ARG A 44 -1.70 12.79 3.56
N SER A 45 -2.21 11.57 3.73
CA SER A 45 -3.55 11.19 3.32
C SER A 45 -4.59 11.71 4.31
N PRO A 46 -5.64 12.41 3.86
CA PRO A 46 -6.75 12.79 4.74
C PRO A 46 -7.51 11.57 5.29
N LEU A 47 -7.37 10.41 4.64
CA LEU A 47 -7.96 9.12 5.05
C LEU A 47 -7.09 8.38 6.07
N GLN A 48 -5.94 8.94 6.44
CA GLN A 48 -4.97 8.35 7.39
C GLN A 48 -4.42 6.97 6.96
N VAL A 49 -4.64 6.55 5.72
CA VAL A 49 -4.10 5.31 5.15
C VAL A 49 -3.15 5.66 4.00
N GLY A 50 -2.02 4.97 3.96
CA GLY A 50 -1.02 5.12 2.93
C GLY A 50 -0.43 3.79 2.50
N VAL A 51 -0.08 3.72 1.22
CA VAL A 51 0.63 2.58 0.63
C VAL A 51 2.00 3.05 0.17
N GLY A 52 3.02 2.25 0.49
CA GLY A 52 4.39 2.43 0.04
C GLY A 52 4.76 1.34 -0.95
N VAL A 53 5.25 1.72 -2.13
CA VAL A 53 5.74 0.79 -3.16
C VAL A 53 7.18 1.16 -3.51
N THR A 54 8.12 0.21 -3.41
CA THR A 54 9.53 0.45 -3.75
C THR A 54 9.83 0.05 -5.20
N ALA A 55 10.94 0.55 -5.76
CA ALA A 55 11.39 0.18 -7.10
C ALA A 55 11.67 -1.32 -7.29
N VAL A 56 11.94 -2.05 -6.21
CA VAL A 56 12.17 -3.51 -6.20
C VAL A 56 10.89 -4.32 -5.96
N GLY A 57 9.72 -3.67 -5.99
CA GLY A 57 8.43 -4.32 -5.83
C GLY A 57 8.15 -4.82 -4.42
N GLU A 58 8.64 -4.12 -3.38
CA GLU A 58 8.12 -4.30 -2.01
C GLU A 58 6.93 -3.36 -1.81
N VAL A 59 5.87 -3.86 -1.19
CA VAL A 59 4.65 -3.11 -0.87
C VAL A 59 4.38 -3.18 0.63
N SER A 60 3.98 -2.06 1.22
CA SER A 60 3.47 -2.01 2.59
C SER A 60 2.29 -1.04 2.71
N VAL A 61 1.31 -1.38 3.55
CA VAL A 61 0.15 -0.57 3.88
C VAL A 61 0.25 -0.11 5.33
N ARG A 62 0.04 1.18 5.58
CA ARG A 62 0.08 1.79 6.92
C ARG A 62 -1.16 2.63 7.18
N HIS A 63 -1.69 2.50 8.39
CA HIS A 63 -2.57 3.49 8.98
C HIS A 63 -1.74 4.42 9.88
N ALA A 64 -1.97 5.74 9.82
CA ALA A 64 -1.14 6.75 10.47
C ALA A 64 -1.08 6.64 12.01
N LYS A 65 -2.09 6.00 12.62
CA LYS A 65 -2.18 5.79 14.08
C LYS A 65 -1.52 4.49 14.58
N LEU A 66 -1.08 3.61 13.69
CA LEU A 66 -0.39 2.38 14.09
C LEU A 66 1.08 2.68 14.35
N ALA A 67 1.59 2.29 15.52
CA ALA A 67 3.00 2.43 15.86
C ALA A 67 3.87 1.57 14.94
N ASP A 68 3.53 0.29 14.83
CA ASP A 68 4.31 -0.72 14.09
C ASP A 68 3.59 -1.20 12.81
N PRO A 69 4.33 -1.51 11.73
CA PRO A 69 3.74 -2.07 10.53
C PRO A 69 3.18 -3.46 10.84
N LEU A 70 2.02 -3.78 10.27
CA LEU A 70 1.46 -5.12 10.39
C LEU A 70 2.14 -6.03 9.35
N PRO A 71 2.65 -7.21 9.73
CA PRO A 71 3.26 -8.16 8.80
C PRO A 71 2.32 -8.53 7.65
N GLU A 72 1.04 -8.73 7.96
CA GLU A 72 -0.06 -9.06 7.04
C GLU A 72 -0.37 -7.95 6.01
N LEU A 73 0.19 -6.76 6.23
CA LEU A 73 0.03 -5.59 5.37
C LEU A 73 1.35 -5.21 4.70
N SER A 74 2.32 -6.13 4.67
CA SER A 74 3.64 -5.89 4.11
C SER A 74 4.11 -7.12 3.32
N SER A 75 4.89 -6.87 2.28
CA SER A 75 5.43 -7.90 1.41
C SER A 75 6.95 -7.80 1.30
N GLY A 76 7.55 -8.88 0.79
CA GLY A 76 8.96 -8.91 0.40
C GLY A 76 9.18 -8.33 -1.00
N ARG A 77 10.43 -8.42 -1.47
CA ARG A 77 10.82 -7.98 -2.82
C ARG A 77 10.15 -8.84 -3.88
N GLY A 78 9.76 -8.20 -4.98
CA GLY A 78 9.17 -8.89 -6.13
C GLY A 78 7.87 -9.60 -5.79
N ILE A 79 7.00 -8.96 -5.01
CA ILE A 79 5.64 -9.47 -4.77
C ILE A 79 4.94 -9.76 -6.11
N ASP A 80 4.16 -10.82 -6.17
CA ASP A 80 3.36 -11.10 -7.35
C ASP A 80 2.20 -10.11 -7.52
N ALA A 81 1.65 -10.08 -8.74
CA ALA A 81 0.59 -9.16 -9.12
C ALA A 81 -0.71 -9.35 -8.31
N ALA A 82 -1.06 -10.58 -7.94
CA ALA A 82 -2.31 -10.87 -7.23
C ALA A 82 -2.21 -10.43 -5.77
N ALA A 83 -1.11 -10.74 -5.10
CA ALA A 83 -0.83 -10.29 -3.74
C ALA A 83 -0.72 -8.75 -3.67
N ALA A 84 -0.12 -8.11 -4.68
CA ALA A 84 -0.08 -6.64 -4.76
C ALA A 84 -1.50 -6.05 -4.83
N ARG A 85 -2.40 -6.68 -5.60
CA ARG A 85 -3.81 -6.28 -5.68
C ARG A 85 -4.54 -6.47 -4.36
N ILE A 86 -4.28 -7.57 -3.64
CA ILE A 86 -4.82 -7.81 -2.29
C ILE A 86 -4.38 -6.73 -1.32
N LEU A 87 -3.11 -6.29 -1.34
CA LEU A 87 -2.66 -5.17 -0.51
C LEU A 87 -3.37 -3.85 -0.88
N GLY A 88 -3.65 -3.64 -2.17
CA GLY A 88 -4.51 -2.54 -2.63
C GLY A 88 -5.91 -2.59 -2.02
N HIS A 89 -6.56 -3.76 -2.08
CA HIS A 89 -7.86 -3.98 -1.43
C HIS A 89 -7.80 -3.71 0.07
N ASN A 90 -6.80 -4.25 0.76
CA ASN A 90 -6.67 -4.11 2.20
C ASN A 90 -6.45 -2.65 2.62
N ALA A 91 -5.69 -1.86 1.83
CA ALA A 91 -5.59 -0.43 2.05
C ALA A 91 -6.96 0.26 2.01
N ALA A 92 -7.78 -0.04 1.00
CA ALA A 92 -9.12 0.55 0.89
C ALA A 92 -10.09 0.03 1.97
N ARG A 93 -10.03 -1.26 2.31
CA ARG A 93 -10.88 -1.88 3.34
C ARG A 93 -10.61 -1.30 4.74
N ILE A 94 -9.37 -0.90 5.03
CA ILE A 94 -9.05 -0.14 6.25
C ILE A 94 -9.78 1.22 6.25
N VAL A 95 -9.83 1.93 5.11
CA VAL A 95 -10.52 3.22 5.01
C VAL A 95 -12.02 3.07 5.25
N VAL A 96 -12.65 2.06 4.65
CA VAL A 96 -14.11 1.86 4.75
C VAL A 96 -14.57 1.04 5.96
N GLY A 97 -13.62 0.53 6.77
CA GLY A 97 -13.92 -0.22 7.99
C GLY A 97 -14.41 -1.66 7.76
N LEU A 98 -13.92 -2.31 6.70
CA LEU A 98 -14.21 -3.71 6.40
C LEU A 98 -13.08 -4.63 6.93
N PRO A 99 -13.35 -5.92 7.22
CA PRO A 99 -12.32 -6.90 7.58
C PRO A 99 -11.22 -6.95 6.52
N LEU A 100 -10.01 -7.44 6.79
CA LEU A 100 -9.00 -7.61 5.74
C LEU A 100 -9.32 -8.84 4.87
N LYS A 101 -8.88 -8.83 3.60
CA LYS A 101 -8.78 -10.04 2.78
C LYS A 101 -7.57 -10.84 3.25
N PRO A 102 -7.69 -12.18 3.37
CA PRO A 102 -6.57 -13.03 3.70
C PRO A 102 -5.54 -13.04 2.56
N ASP A 103 -4.29 -13.36 2.90
CA ASP A 103 -3.31 -13.81 1.92
C ASP A 103 -3.70 -15.25 1.51
N ASP A 104 -4.00 -15.47 0.23
CA ASP A 104 -4.29 -16.79 -0.34
C ASP A 104 -3.01 -17.62 -0.59
#